data_AF-A0A088RP67-F1
#
_entry.id   AF-A0A088RP67-F1
#
_cell.length_a   1.000
_cell.length_b   1.000
_cell.length_c   1.000
_cell.angle_alpha   90.00
_cell.angle_beta   90.00
_cell.angle_gamma   90.00
#
_symmetry.space_group_name_H-M   'P 1'
#
loop_
_entity.id
_entity.type
_entity.pdbx_description
1 polymer ?
#
loop_
_entity_poly.entity_id
_entity_poly.type
_entity_poly.pdbx_seq_one_letter_code
_entity_poly.pdbx_strand_id
1 'polypeptide(L)'
;MYEPETLDLLSAVADFDVSKDEFVSTTASFQYTCKGAEWCAVVAAHTDAVHRLATIDITSDCGVTTGELANLTIIATEKAGLQICFQVATCGDAQREHTLRLGLEMCEFRRLKGLYHIFLAAAMAILPVDEENTKSTSHSQEDDYYPVDKVFVPTINSHSRVGEDRRQLVAEFETTLEDMQSMQFQKEQQIQHLASQLDEERRCNAQHVAELQKQLVTMRLDHTCLDNELDSISAALLETQESCNLLRQLVSENEERHRYERQKAQREHTALQEEYAALVDHYETQLRLLHNKSPEAHVPSLNTKYGVTTTVATNTNTQFDNEITTAGDVHLFTSRNHVFTPRTQATDNLNSNTY
;
A
#
# COMPACT_ATOMS: atom_id res chain seq x y z
N MET A 1 -44.59 18.45 24.38
CA MET A 1 -43.77 17.24 24.28
C MET A 1 -43.51 16.98 22.82
N TYR A 2 -42.31 17.28 22.34
CA TYR A 2 -41.71 16.73 21.12
C TYR A 2 -40.20 16.88 21.31
N GLU A 3 -39.53 15.75 21.48
CA GLU A 3 -38.06 15.63 21.52
C GLU A 3 -37.51 15.57 20.08
N PRO A 4 -36.29 16.07 19.82
CA PRO A 4 -35.64 15.91 18.53
C PRO A 4 -34.87 14.58 18.46
N GLU A 5 -35.05 13.88 17.34
CA GLU A 5 -34.31 12.68 16.97
C GLU A 5 -32.81 12.97 16.83
N THR A 6 -32.00 12.22 17.58
CA THR A 6 -30.54 12.19 17.45
C THR A 6 -30.15 11.44 16.18
N LEU A 7 -29.62 12.16 15.19
CA LEU A 7 -28.95 11.57 14.03
C LEU A 7 -27.68 10.83 14.50
N ASP A 8 -27.72 9.51 14.41
CA ASP A 8 -26.61 8.61 14.71
C ASP A 8 -25.64 8.59 13.52
N LEU A 9 -24.63 9.46 13.57
CA LEU A 9 -23.60 9.61 12.52
C LEU A 9 -22.52 8.52 12.55
N LEU A 10 -22.65 7.49 13.39
CA LEU A 10 -21.63 6.44 13.55
C LEU A 10 -22.00 5.10 12.89
N SER A 11 -23.20 4.95 12.31
CA SER A 11 -23.63 3.72 11.63
C SER A 11 -23.27 3.66 10.12
N ALA A 12 -22.69 4.72 9.54
CA ALA A 12 -22.43 4.80 8.08
C ALA A 12 -20.99 4.43 7.66
N VAL A 13 -20.17 3.90 8.56
CA VAL A 13 -18.74 3.57 8.30
C VAL A 13 -18.47 2.06 8.23
N ALA A 14 -19.49 1.21 8.31
CA ALA A 14 -19.33 -0.22 8.06
C ALA A 14 -19.77 -0.58 6.64
N ASP A 15 -18.92 -1.34 5.96
CA ASP A 15 -19.07 -1.93 4.61
C ASP A 15 -18.69 -1.07 3.40
N PHE A 16 -17.38 -0.82 3.26
CA PHE A 16 -16.73 -0.82 1.95
C PHE A 16 -15.53 -1.77 1.96
N ASP A 17 -15.85 -3.07 1.91
CA ASP A 17 -14.94 -4.10 1.46
C ASP A 17 -14.84 -3.99 -0.08
N VAL A 18 -13.83 -3.29 -0.58
CA VAL A 18 -13.52 -3.23 -2.00
C VAL A 18 -12.07 -3.62 -2.18
N SER A 19 -11.92 -4.81 -2.75
CA SER A 19 -10.83 -5.29 -3.60
C SER A 19 -9.63 -4.34 -3.71
N LYS A 20 -8.47 -4.81 -3.20
CA LYS A 20 -7.15 -4.37 -3.64
C LYS A 20 -6.94 -4.80 -5.10
N ASP A 21 -7.71 -4.21 -6.00
CA ASP A 21 -7.34 -4.14 -7.41
C ASP A 21 -6.51 -2.88 -7.61
N GLU A 22 -5.50 -3.05 -8.45
CA GLU A 22 -4.49 -2.11 -8.92
C GLU A 22 -5.13 -0.86 -9.57
N PHE A 23 -5.76 0.01 -8.78
CA PHE A 23 -6.12 1.34 -9.26
C PHE A 23 -4.84 2.16 -9.34
N VAL A 24 -4.39 2.41 -10.56
CA VAL A 24 -3.47 3.51 -10.86
C VAL A 24 -4.10 4.77 -10.29
N SER A 25 -3.71 5.16 -9.08
CA SER A 25 -4.27 6.33 -8.41
C SER A 25 -3.83 7.55 -9.23
N THR A 26 -4.73 8.08 -10.04
CA THR A 26 -4.47 9.33 -10.76
C THR A 26 -4.33 10.44 -9.72
N THR A 27 -3.20 11.14 -9.76
CA THR A 27 -2.90 12.24 -8.82
C THR A 27 -3.05 13.57 -9.54
N ALA A 28 -3.77 14.50 -8.91
CA ALA A 28 -3.89 15.88 -9.38
C ALA A 28 -2.91 16.77 -8.61
N SER A 29 -2.16 17.59 -9.33
CA SER A 29 -1.21 18.54 -8.73
C SER A 29 -1.87 19.91 -8.54
N PHE A 30 -1.70 20.47 -7.35
CA PHE A 30 -2.25 21.76 -6.96
C PHE A 30 -1.14 22.70 -6.48
N GLN A 31 -1.35 23.99 -6.71
CA GLN A 31 -0.41 25.04 -6.32
C GLN A 31 -1.19 26.21 -5.70
N TYR A 32 -0.76 26.64 -4.52
CA TYR A 32 -1.25 27.82 -3.84
C TYR A 32 -0.10 28.80 -3.58
N THR A 33 -0.35 30.11 -3.63
CA THR A 33 0.68 31.14 -3.44
C THR A 33 0.24 32.17 -2.38
N CYS A 34 0.97 32.25 -1.27
CA CYS A 34 0.83 33.31 -0.27
C CYS A 34 1.76 34.47 -0.61
N LYS A 35 1.22 35.69 -0.67
CA LYS A 35 2.02 36.91 -0.84
C LYS A 35 2.80 37.26 0.44
N GLY A 36 4.00 37.83 0.30
CA GLY A 36 4.83 38.34 1.39
C GLY A 36 6.33 38.13 1.13
N ALA A 37 7.17 39.12 1.43
CA ALA A 37 8.62 39.01 1.17
C ALA A 37 9.35 38.18 2.25
N GLU A 38 8.83 38.18 3.48
CA GLU A 38 9.49 37.59 4.65
C GLU A 38 9.28 36.07 4.79
N TRP A 39 8.59 35.44 3.83
CA TRP A 39 8.35 34.00 3.86
C TRP A 39 9.64 33.17 3.81
N CYS A 40 10.70 33.68 3.19
CA CYS A 40 12.02 33.02 3.21
C CYS A 40 12.58 32.92 4.62
N ALA A 41 12.47 34.00 5.41
CA ALA A 41 12.93 34.02 6.80
C ALA A 41 12.04 33.15 7.71
N VAL A 42 10.72 33.19 7.50
CA VAL A 42 9.76 32.34 8.23
C VAL A 42 10.02 30.86 7.97
N VAL A 43 10.19 30.47 6.70
CA VAL A 43 10.46 29.07 6.35
C VAL A 43 11.82 28.65 6.89
N ALA A 44 12.86 29.48 6.77
CA ALA A 44 14.18 29.15 7.32
C ALA A 44 14.16 28.95 8.85
N ALA A 45 13.36 29.73 9.58
CA ALA A 45 13.24 29.62 11.04
C ALA A 45 12.31 28.48 11.50
N HIS A 46 11.28 28.16 10.70
CA HIS A 46 10.16 27.33 11.14
C HIS A 46 9.68 26.31 10.09
N THR A 47 10.59 25.70 9.31
CA THR A 47 10.27 24.73 8.24
C THR A 47 9.22 23.69 8.64
N ASP A 48 9.44 22.99 9.76
CA ASP A 48 8.55 21.92 10.22
C ASP A 48 7.17 22.44 10.63
N ALA A 49 7.11 23.63 11.22
CA ALA A 49 5.84 24.25 11.60
C ALA A 49 5.08 24.72 10.37
N VAL A 50 5.75 25.30 9.38
CA VAL A 50 5.14 25.71 8.10
C VAL A 50 4.58 24.47 7.37
N HIS A 51 5.32 23.37 7.31
CA HIS A 51 4.83 22.11 6.74
C HIS A 51 3.62 21.55 7.48
N ARG A 52 3.66 21.48 8.81
CA ARG A 52 2.54 20.97 9.62
C ARG A 52 1.30 21.83 9.49
N LEU A 53 1.44 23.16 9.55
CA LEU A 53 0.31 24.07 9.41
C LEU A 53 -0.27 24.05 7.99
N ALA A 54 0.56 23.91 6.96
CA ALA A 54 0.10 23.76 5.58
C ALA A 54 -0.75 22.49 5.43
N THR A 55 -0.27 21.36 5.97
CA THR A 55 -1.03 20.11 5.97
C THR A 55 -2.38 20.28 6.68
N ILE A 56 -2.39 20.90 7.87
CA ILE A 56 -3.63 21.10 8.65
C ILE A 56 -4.60 22.03 7.91
N ASP A 57 -4.12 23.14 7.34
CA ASP A 57 -4.97 24.07 6.60
C ASP A 57 -5.53 23.40 5.33
N ILE A 58 -4.75 22.59 4.61
CA ILE A 58 -5.22 21.84 3.43
C ILE A 58 -6.27 20.79 3.84
N THR A 59 -6.04 20.01 4.88
CA THR A 59 -6.97 18.93 5.25
C THR A 59 -8.24 19.45 5.92
N SER A 60 -8.15 20.51 6.72
CA SER A 60 -9.31 21.08 7.40
C SER A 60 -10.16 21.99 6.52
N ASP A 61 -9.54 22.79 5.65
CA ASP A 61 -10.27 23.82 4.89
C ASP A 61 -10.61 23.35 3.45
N CYS A 62 -9.86 22.40 2.87
CA CYS A 62 -10.09 21.93 1.49
C CYS A 62 -10.77 20.54 1.42
N GLY A 63 -11.13 19.93 2.55
CA GLY A 63 -11.83 18.63 2.60
C GLY A 63 -11.00 17.45 2.09
N VAL A 64 -9.67 17.57 2.15
CA VAL A 64 -8.72 16.50 1.76
C VAL A 64 -8.39 15.67 2.99
N THR A 65 -8.45 14.34 2.89
CA THR A 65 -8.01 13.49 4.01
C THR A 65 -6.50 13.39 4.04
N THR A 66 -5.90 13.16 5.21
CA THR A 66 -4.44 13.02 5.35
C THR A 66 -3.85 11.88 4.52
N GLY A 67 -4.65 10.86 4.19
CA GLY A 67 -4.24 9.74 3.35
C GLY A 67 -4.23 10.03 1.85
N GLU A 68 -4.92 11.09 1.43
CA GLU A 68 -5.00 11.50 0.01
C GLU A 68 -3.94 12.52 -0.37
N LEU A 69 -3.35 13.22 0.62
CA LEU A 69 -2.34 14.24 0.42
C LEU A 69 -0.96 13.62 0.25
N ALA A 70 -0.32 13.87 -0.90
CA ALA A 70 1.02 13.43 -1.22
C ALA A 70 1.90 14.61 -1.69
N ASN A 71 3.22 14.44 -1.59
CA ASN A 71 4.21 15.34 -2.20
C ASN A 71 4.04 16.84 -1.87
N LEU A 72 3.67 17.15 -0.62
CA LEU A 72 3.61 18.54 -0.13
C LEU A 72 5.01 19.16 -0.13
N THR A 73 5.20 20.15 -0.99
CA THR A 73 6.45 20.88 -1.19
C THR A 73 6.22 22.35 -0.93
N ILE A 74 7.11 22.98 -0.17
CA ILE A 74 7.00 24.38 0.22
C ILE A 74 8.21 25.13 -0.32
N ILE A 75 7.95 26.15 -1.13
CA ILE A 75 8.96 26.93 -1.82
C ILE A 75 8.75 28.40 -1.43
N ALA A 76 9.66 28.96 -0.64
CA ALA A 76 9.66 30.38 -0.33
C ALA A 76 10.62 31.13 -1.25
N THR A 77 10.15 32.22 -1.84
CA THR A 77 10.98 33.12 -2.64
C THR A 77 10.74 34.57 -2.24
N GLU A 78 11.79 35.38 -2.20
CA GLU A 78 11.72 36.79 -1.77
C GLU A 78 10.79 37.63 -2.66
N LYS A 79 10.62 37.24 -3.94
CA LYS A 79 9.82 37.98 -4.93
C LYS A 79 8.39 37.46 -5.10
N ALA A 80 8.17 36.15 -5.02
CA ALA A 80 6.84 35.55 -5.25
C ALA A 80 6.12 35.13 -3.96
N GLY A 81 6.79 35.20 -2.81
CA GLY A 81 6.27 34.78 -1.52
C GLY A 81 6.37 33.27 -1.31
N LEU A 82 5.41 32.70 -0.57
CA LEU A 82 5.35 31.28 -0.28
C LEU A 82 4.50 30.55 -1.31
N GLN A 83 5.09 29.59 -2.00
CA GLN A 83 4.39 28.67 -2.88
C GLN A 83 4.27 27.31 -2.20
N ILE A 84 3.04 26.80 -2.15
CA ILE A 84 2.70 25.50 -1.57
C ILE A 84 2.23 24.63 -2.73
N CYS A 85 2.99 23.59 -3.04
CA CYS A 85 2.66 22.61 -4.08
C CYS A 85 2.32 21.28 -3.42
N PHE A 86 1.26 20.61 -3.85
CA PHE A 86 0.94 19.29 -3.32
C PHE A 86 0.13 18.48 -4.33
N GLN A 87 0.07 17.17 -4.10
CA GLN A 87 -0.67 16.24 -4.92
C GLN A 87 -1.79 15.62 -4.09
N VAL A 88 -2.93 15.39 -4.74
CA VAL A 88 -4.08 14.70 -4.13
C VAL A 88 -4.43 13.49 -4.99
N ALA A 89 -4.62 12.33 -4.37
CA ALA A 89 -5.17 11.15 -5.03
C ALA A 89 -6.65 11.37 -5.34
N THR A 90 -6.98 11.51 -6.63
CA THR A 90 -8.34 11.80 -7.10
C THR A 90 -8.97 10.62 -7.84
N CYS A 91 -8.21 9.55 -8.11
CA CYS A 91 -8.66 8.35 -8.81
C CYS A 91 -9.32 8.65 -10.18
N GLY A 92 -8.98 9.78 -10.81
CA GLY A 92 -9.54 10.21 -12.09
C GLY A 92 -10.92 10.87 -12.02
N ASP A 93 -11.40 11.25 -10.84
CA ASP A 93 -12.66 11.98 -10.69
C ASP A 93 -12.48 13.48 -10.98
N ALA A 94 -12.91 13.89 -12.18
CA ALA A 94 -12.85 15.27 -12.64
C ALA A 94 -13.76 16.24 -11.83
N GLN A 95 -14.87 15.75 -11.26
CA GLN A 95 -15.75 16.56 -10.41
C GLN A 95 -15.09 16.82 -9.06
N ARG A 96 -14.43 15.81 -8.50
CA ARG A 96 -13.63 15.94 -7.28
C ARG A 96 -12.46 16.90 -7.47
N GLU A 97 -11.72 16.78 -8.57
CA GLU A 97 -10.63 17.71 -8.90
C GLU A 97 -11.11 19.15 -9.05
N HIS A 98 -12.28 19.36 -9.68
CA HIS A 98 -12.87 20.69 -9.81
C HIS A 98 -13.29 21.26 -8.46
N THR A 99 -13.90 20.44 -7.61
CA THR A 99 -14.33 20.83 -6.25
C THR A 99 -13.14 21.17 -5.37
N LEU A 100 -12.05 20.39 -5.43
CA LEU A 100 -10.81 20.68 -4.71
C LEU A 100 -10.15 21.97 -5.19
N ARG A 101 -10.17 22.23 -6.49
CA ARG A 101 -9.64 23.49 -7.06
C ARG A 101 -10.41 24.70 -6.56
N LEU A 102 -11.74 24.63 -6.55
CA LEU A 102 -12.60 25.67 -5.97
C LEU A 102 -12.36 25.82 -4.46
N GLY A 103 -12.23 24.72 -3.73
CA GLY A 103 -11.92 24.73 -2.30
C GLY A 103 -10.59 25.41 -1.98
N LEU A 104 -9.57 25.17 -2.80
CA LEU A 104 -8.25 25.79 -2.68
C LEU A 104 -8.25 27.29 -2.99
N GLU A 105 -9.03 27.72 -3.98
CA GLU A 105 -9.20 29.14 -4.28
C GLU A 105 -9.89 29.89 -3.13
N MET A 106 -10.79 29.22 -2.42
CA MET A 106 -11.49 29.75 -1.25
C MET A 106 -10.70 29.58 0.07
N CYS A 107 -9.61 28.81 0.06
CA CYS A 107 -8.83 28.52 1.25
C CYS A 107 -7.96 29.71 1.66
N GLU A 108 -8.11 30.14 2.91
CA GLU A 108 -7.43 31.32 3.43
C GLU A 108 -6.11 31.01 4.14
N PHE A 109 -5.77 29.74 4.39
CA PHE A 109 -4.56 29.31 5.11
C PHE A 109 -4.34 30.12 6.41
N ARG A 110 -5.37 30.14 7.27
CA ARG A 110 -5.44 31.04 8.43
C ARG A 110 -4.31 30.80 9.42
N ARG A 111 -3.93 29.53 9.63
CA ARG A 111 -2.89 29.20 10.60
C ARG A 111 -1.51 29.58 10.08
N LEU A 112 -1.26 29.35 8.78
CA LEU A 112 -0.04 29.81 8.13
C LEU A 112 0.10 31.33 8.16
N LYS A 113 -0.97 32.05 7.83
CA LYS A 113 -0.99 33.51 7.95
C LYS A 113 -0.74 33.94 9.40
N GLY A 114 -1.31 33.26 10.38
CA GLY A 114 -1.04 33.51 11.80
C GLY A 114 0.45 33.42 12.14
N LEU A 115 1.13 32.34 11.71
CA LEU A 115 2.57 32.17 11.92
C LEU A 115 3.39 33.30 11.28
N TYR A 116 3.04 33.70 10.05
CA TYR A 116 3.69 34.81 9.36
C TYR A 116 3.56 36.13 10.12
N HIS A 117 2.38 36.45 10.64
CA HIS A 117 2.16 37.70 11.38
C HIS A 117 2.86 37.69 12.75
N ILE A 118 2.91 36.54 13.43
CA ILE A 118 3.67 36.37 14.68
C ILE A 118 5.16 36.59 14.42
N PHE A 119 5.69 36.01 13.35
CA PHE A 119 7.09 36.18 12.97
C PHE A 119 7.42 37.64 12.65
N LEU A 120 6.57 38.33 11.88
CA LEU A 120 6.73 39.76 11.60
C LEU A 120 6.69 40.62 12.87
N ALA A 121 5.75 40.34 13.78
CA ALA A 121 5.64 41.07 15.05
C ALA A 121 6.88 40.84 15.93
N ALA A 122 7.41 39.62 15.96
CA ALA A 122 8.64 39.29 16.68
C ALA A 122 9.87 39.97 16.03
N ALA A 123 9.95 40.00 14.70
CA ALA A 123 11.04 40.68 13.98
C ALA A 123 11.04 42.20 14.21
N MET A 124 9.86 42.82 14.27
CA MET A 124 9.73 44.25 14.59
C MET A 124 10.07 44.57 16.06
N ALA A 125 9.87 43.62 16.98
CA ALA A 125 10.23 43.78 18.39
C ALA A 125 11.74 43.66 18.66
N ILE A 126 12.51 43.13 17.71
CA ILE A 126 13.96 42.87 17.83
C ILE A 126 14.81 43.99 17.19
N LEU A 127 14.21 45.06 16.63
CA LEU A 127 14.98 46.23 16.19
C LEU A 127 15.63 46.92 17.41
N PRO A 128 16.98 46.93 17.53
CA PRO A 128 17.65 47.75 18.53
C PRO A 128 17.59 49.19 18.03
N VAL A 129 16.87 50.03 18.75
CA VAL A 129 17.00 51.48 18.64
C VAL A 129 18.31 51.85 19.35
N ASP A 130 19.40 51.94 18.60
CA ASP A 130 20.58 52.71 19.01
C ASP A 130 20.56 54.04 18.25
N GLU A 131 20.19 55.12 18.93
CA GLU A 131 21.11 56.22 19.27
C GLU A 131 20.36 57.31 20.04
N GLU A 132 20.80 57.50 21.29
CA GLU A 132 20.87 58.73 22.08
C GLU A 132 19.86 59.87 21.81
N ASN A 133 18.99 60.16 22.79
CA ASN A 133 19.16 61.39 23.57
C ASN A 133 18.29 61.47 24.83
N THR A 134 18.99 61.57 25.96
CA THR A 134 18.67 62.34 27.17
C THR A 134 17.45 62.03 28.03
N LYS A 135 17.80 61.85 29.32
CA LYS A 135 17.04 62.14 30.54
C LYS A 135 16.09 61.06 31.05
N SER A 136 16.71 60.15 31.79
CA SER A 136 16.38 59.91 33.19
C SER A 136 15.72 61.13 33.88
N THR A 137 14.56 60.92 34.50
CA THR A 137 14.26 61.37 35.88
C THR A 137 13.02 60.62 36.37
N SER A 138 13.24 59.74 37.35
CA SER A 138 12.25 59.30 38.32
C SER A 138 12.07 60.39 39.39
N HIS A 139 10.83 60.85 39.65
CA HIS A 139 10.21 61.11 40.97
C HIS A 139 9.05 62.14 40.94
N SER A 140 8.19 62.00 41.97
CA SER A 140 7.12 62.86 42.52
C SER A 140 5.89 63.10 41.63
N GLN A 141 4.69 62.67 42.03
CA GLN A 141 3.85 63.16 43.15
C GLN A 141 3.41 64.61 42.95
N GLU A 142 2.24 64.79 42.35
CA GLU A 142 1.26 65.88 42.57
C GLU A 142 -0.12 65.20 42.40
N ASP A 143 -0.85 64.94 43.48
CA ASP A 143 -1.86 65.85 44.06
C ASP A 143 -2.75 66.50 42.98
N ASP A 144 -3.74 65.74 42.51
CA ASP A 144 -4.91 66.32 41.86
C ASP A 144 -6.15 66.13 42.74
N TYR A 145 -6.42 67.25 43.41
CA TYR A 145 -7.53 67.57 44.29
C TYR A 145 -8.80 67.66 43.44
N TYR A 146 -9.66 66.64 43.45
CA TYR A 146 -11.01 66.78 42.90
C TYR A 146 -11.85 67.66 43.84
N PRO A 147 -12.46 68.75 43.36
CA PRO A 147 -13.33 69.57 44.20
C PRO A 147 -14.59 68.77 44.53
N VAL A 148 -14.71 68.39 45.80
CA VAL A 148 -15.92 67.79 46.36
C VAL A 148 -17.07 68.76 46.15
N ASP A 149 -18.02 68.31 45.34
CA ASP A 149 -19.29 68.98 45.11
C ASP A 149 -20.00 69.19 46.44
N LYS A 150 -20.51 70.40 46.64
CA LYS A 150 -21.13 70.85 47.88
C LYS A 150 -22.34 69.97 48.21
N VAL A 151 -22.15 69.02 49.12
CA VAL A 151 -23.24 68.29 49.76
C VAL A 151 -24.05 69.27 50.59
N PHE A 152 -25.25 69.58 50.09
CA PHE A 152 -26.33 70.14 50.88
C PHE A 152 -26.53 69.24 52.11
N VAL A 153 -26.39 69.79 53.31
CA VAL A 153 -26.77 69.12 54.55
C VAL A 153 -28.26 69.41 54.79
N PRO A 154 -29.18 68.43 54.64
CA PRO A 154 -30.44 68.52 55.32
C PRO A 154 -30.21 68.02 56.74
N THR A 155 -30.34 68.92 57.72
CA THR A 155 -30.45 68.53 59.13
C THR A 155 -31.73 67.72 59.29
N ILE A 156 -31.62 66.40 59.29
CA ILE A 156 -32.69 65.50 59.71
C ILE A 156 -32.13 64.61 60.81
N ASN A 157 -32.71 64.80 61.98
CA ASN A 157 -32.45 64.07 63.20
C ASN A 157 -32.92 62.61 63.01
N SER A 158 -32.02 61.69 62.63
CA SER A 158 -32.34 60.26 62.51
C SER A 158 -31.09 59.37 62.55
N HIS A 159 -30.44 59.28 63.71
CA HIS A 159 -29.31 58.35 63.95
C HIS A 159 -29.70 56.86 64.01
N SER A 160 -30.99 56.52 63.91
CA SER A 160 -31.47 55.14 63.93
C SER A 160 -31.51 54.46 62.55
N ARG A 161 -31.69 55.22 61.45
CA ARG A 161 -31.93 54.65 60.10
C ARG A 161 -30.63 54.36 59.31
N VAL A 162 -29.63 55.25 59.42
CA VAL A 162 -28.30 55.07 58.78
C VAL A 162 -27.54 53.86 59.33
N GLY A 163 -27.77 53.51 60.60
CA GLY A 163 -27.20 52.32 61.21
C GLY A 163 -27.84 51.01 60.73
N GLU A 164 -29.11 51.04 60.32
CA GLU A 164 -29.82 49.88 59.74
C GLU A 164 -29.36 49.66 58.30
N ASP A 165 -29.29 50.71 57.48
CA ASP A 165 -28.85 50.63 56.09
C ASP A 165 -27.38 50.12 55.97
N ARG A 166 -26.51 50.53 56.90
CA ARG A 166 -25.11 50.04 56.93
C ARG A 166 -25.01 48.58 57.36
N ARG A 167 -25.85 48.12 58.30
CA ARG A 167 -25.88 46.71 58.73
C ARG A 167 -26.45 45.81 57.63
N GLN A 168 -27.45 46.29 56.90
CA GLN A 168 -28.01 45.60 55.76
C GLN A 168 -26.97 45.42 54.64
N LEU A 169 -26.23 46.47 54.29
CA LEU A 169 -25.17 46.39 53.29
C LEU A 169 -24.05 45.39 53.67
N VAL A 170 -23.66 45.34 54.95
CA VAL A 170 -22.67 44.35 55.43
C VAL A 170 -23.21 42.93 55.31
N ALA A 171 -24.46 42.69 55.68
CA ALA A 171 -25.10 41.38 55.53
C ALA A 171 -25.22 40.95 54.05
N GLU A 172 -25.49 41.89 53.14
CA GLU A 172 -25.50 41.63 51.70
C GLU A 172 -24.09 41.26 51.20
N PHE A 173 -23.03 41.97 51.63
CA PHE A 173 -21.67 41.62 51.29
C PHE A 173 -21.24 40.26 51.85
N GLU A 174 -21.56 39.95 53.11
CA GLU A 174 -21.29 38.64 53.72
C GLU A 174 -21.99 37.52 52.94
N THR A 175 -23.27 37.70 52.58
CA THR A 175 -24.03 36.74 51.77
C THR A 175 -23.40 36.54 50.39
N THR A 176 -23.04 37.63 49.70
CA THR A 176 -22.39 37.52 48.37
C THR A 176 -21.01 36.84 48.45
N LEU A 177 -20.28 37.02 49.55
CA LEU A 177 -18.98 36.40 49.76
C LEU A 177 -19.13 34.90 50.03
N GLU A 178 -20.11 34.50 50.83
CA GLU A 178 -20.47 33.09 51.04
C GLU A 178 -20.91 32.41 49.72
N ASP A 179 -21.74 33.08 48.92
CA ASP A 179 -22.17 32.60 47.61
C ASP A 179 -20.98 32.44 46.64
N MET A 180 -20.07 33.42 46.61
CA MET A 180 -18.85 33.35 45.79
C MET A 180 -17.94 32.21 46.24
N GLN A 181 -17.77 31.99 47.54
CA GLN A 181 -16.97 30.88 48.08
C GLN A 181 -17.58 29.52 47.73
N SER A 182 -18.91 29.39 47.83
CA SER A 182 -19.64 28.20 47.43
C SER A 182 -19.48 27.91 45.94
N MET A 183 -19.62 28.94 45.09
CA MET A 183 -19.39 28.82 43.65
C MET A 183 -17.95 28.43 43.33
N GLN A 184 -16.97 29.04 44.00
CA GLN A 184 -15.56 28.71 43.81
C GLN A 184 -15.28 27.24 44.14
N PHE A 185 -15.82 26.74 45.25
CA PHE A 185 -15.68 25.34 45.64
C PHE A 185 -16.29 24.39 44.61
N GLN A 186 -17.49 24.70 44.09
CA GLN A 186 -18.12 23.90 43.03
C GLN A 186 -17.28 23.91 41.74
N LYS A 187 -16.71 25.06 41.38
CA LYS A 187 -15.84 25.17 40.20
C LYS A 187 -14.54 24.38 40.36
N GLU A 188 -13.94 24.40 41.54
CA GLU A 188 -12.76 23.58 41.85
C GLU A 188 -13.06 22.08 41.70
N GLN A 189 -14.22 21.62 42.19
CA GLN A 189 -14.65 20.22 41.99
C GLN A 189 -14.85 19.87 40.51
N GLN A 190 -15.45 20.78 39.73
CA GLN A 190 -15.61 20.59 38.27
C GLN A 190 -14.26 20.48 37.56
N ILE A 191 -13.29 21.33 37.93
CA ILE A 191 -11.95 21.30 37.37
C ILE A 191 -11.25 19.97 37.69
N GLN A 192 -11.33 19.50 38.94
CA GLN A 192 -10.74 18.22 39.35
C GLN A 192 -11.36 17.04 38.62
N HIS A 193 -12.69 17.03 38.45
CA HIS A 193 -13.39 16.00 37.69
C HIS A 193 -12.96 16.00 36.21
N LEU A 194 -12.93 17.16 35.56
CA LEU A 194 -12.48 17.28 34.17
C LEU A 194 -11.01 16.88 34.00
N ALA A 195 -10.14 17.23 34.95
CA ALA A 195 -8.75 16.82 34.95
C ALA A 195 -8.62 15.29 35.02
N SER A 196 -9.40 14.64 35.88
CA SER A 196 -9.44 13.17 35.96
C SER A 196 -9.93 12.53 34.67
N GLN A 197 -10.94 13.10 34.00
CA GLN A 197 -11.42 12.60 32.71
C GLN A 197 -10.37 12.76 31.61
N LEU A 198 -9.66 13.90 31.58
CA LEU A 198 -8.58 14.13 30.62
C LEU A 198 -7.43 13.14 30.81
N ASP A 199 -7.08 12.81 32.05
CA ASP A 199 -6.03 11.83 32.34
C ASP A 199 -6.45 10.40 31.98
N GLU A 200 -7.73 10.06 32.12
CA GLU A 200 -8.28 8.79 31.63
C GLU A 200 -8.18 8.71 30.10
N GLU A 201 -8.67 9.73 29.39
CA GLU A 201 -8.62 9.80 27.93
C GLU A 201 -7.18 9.72 27.41
N ARG A 202 -6.23 10.41 28.06
CA ARG A 202 -4.81 10.31 27.72
C ARG A 202 -4.28 8.89 27.85
N ARG A 203 -4.69 8.16 28.89
CA ARG A 203 -4.24 6.78 29.12
C ARG A 203 -4.87 5.81 28.13
N CYS A 204 -6.17 5.93 27.88
CA CYS A 204 -6.89 5.15 26.88
C CYS A 204 -6.30 5.37 25.48
N ASN A 205 -6.04 6.63 25.12
CA ASN A 205 -5.42 6.96 23.85
C ASN A 205 -3.99 6.42 23.74
N ALA A 206 -3.19 6.50 24.81
CA ALA A 206 -1.84 5.92 24.81
C ALA A 206 -1.86 4.40 24.60
N GLN A 207 -2.81 3.69 25.20
CA GLN A 207 -3.00 2.26 24.98
C GLN A 207 -3.43 1.96 23.54
N HIS A 208 -4.37 2.74 23.00
CA HIS A 208 -4.83 2.59 21.64
C HIS A 208 -3.70 2.83 20.62
N VAL A 209 -2.90 3.88 20.80
CA VAL A 209 -1.72 4.15 19.97
C VAL A 209 -0.71 3.02 20.05
N ALA A 210 -0.44 2.46 21.24
CA ALA A 210 0.48 1.34 21.39
C ALA A 210 -0.01 0.08 20.64
N GLU A 211 -1.32 -0.20 20.68
CA GLU A 211 -1.90 -1.33 19.95
C GLU A 211 -1.84 -1.11 18.43
N LEU A 212 -2.17 0.08 17.94
CA LEU A 212 -2.04 0.42 16.52
C LEU A 212 -0.59 0.33 16.04
N GLN A 213 0.38 0.75 16.87
CA GLN A 213 1.80 0.60 16.55
C GLN A 213 2.22 -0.87 16.44
N LYS A 214 1.73 -1.72 17.35
CA LYS A 214 1.98 -3.16 17.29
C LYS A 214 1.40 -3.77 16.02
N GLN A 215 0.15 -3.45 15.69
CA GLN A 215 -0.51 -3.92 14.46
C GLN A 215 0.25 -3.46 13.21
N LEU A 216 0.70 -2.21 13.17
CA LEU A 216 1.49 -1.68 12.06
C LEU A 216 2.82 -2.44 11.89
N VAL A 217 3.50 -2.77 12.99
CA VAL A 217 4.75 -3.55 12.95
C VAL A 217 4.47 -4.96 12.42
N THR A 218 3.42 -5.63 12.90
CA THR A 218 3.02 -6.96 12.40
C THR A 218 2.72 -6.91 10.90
N MET A 219 1.90 -5.96 10.45
CA MET A 219 1.58 -5.82 9.03
C MET A 219 2.82 -5.57 8.16
N ARG A 220 3.79 -4.78 8.63
CA ARG A 220 5.05 -4.57 7.91
C ARG A 220 5.89 -5.83 7.78
N LEU A 221 5.92 -6.65 8.83
CA LEU A 221 6.60 -7.95 8.81
C LEU A 221 5.90 -8.91 7.83
N ASP A 222 4.56 -8.95 7.85
CA ASP A 222 3.77 -9.78 6.94
C ASP A 222 3.99 -9.36 5.48
N HIS A 223 3.99 -8.05 5.19
CA HIS A 223 4.31 -7.53 3.86
C HIS A 223 5.71 -7.94 3.40
N THR A 224 6.72 -7.82 4.27
CA THR A 224 8.08 -8.25 3.96
C THR A 224 8.15 -9.76 3.69
N CYS A 225 7.36 -10.56 4.41
CA CYS A 225 7.26 -12.00 4.18
C CYS A 225 6.67 -12.29 2.80
N LEU A 226 5.56 -11.64 2.45
CA LEU A 226 4.90 -11.78 1.15
C LEU A 226 5.80 -11.34 -0.01
N ASP A 227 6.56 -10.25 0.15
CA ASP A 227 7.50 -9.78 -0.87
C ASP A 227 8.59 -10.84 -1.12
N ASN A 228 9.15 -11.44 -0.06
CA ASN A 228 10.14 -12.52 -0.20
C ASN A 228 9.55 -13.78 -0.84
N GLU A 229 8.29 -14.13 -0.52
CA GLU A 229 7.59 -15.25 -1.15
C GLU A 229 7.35 -14.99 -2.64
N LEU A 230 6.97 -13.76 -3.01
CA LEU A 230 6.77 -13.35 -4.39
C LEU A 230 8.08 -13.45 -5.19
N ASP A 231 9.19 -12.98 -4.62
CA ASP A 231 10.52 -13.09 -5.25
C ASP A 231 10.94 -14.55 -5.45
N SER A 232 10.68 -15.40 -4.45
CA SER A 232 10.94 -16.84 -4.51
C SER A 232 10.12 -17.54 -5.61
N ILE A 233 8.81 -17.25 -5.68
CA ILE A 233 7.92 -17.78 -6.72
C ILE A 233 8.36 -17.29 -8.10
N SER A 234 8.74 -16.02 -8.23
CA SER A 234 9.20 -15.43 -9.48
C SER A 234 10.49 -16.09 -9.97
N ALA A 235 11.45 -16.35 -9.07
CA ALA A 235 12.67 -17.08 -9.39
C ALA A 235 12.37 -18.52 -9.86
N ALA A 236 11.50 -19.25 -9.16
CA ALA A 236 11.10 -20.59 -9.55
C ALA A 236 10.38 -20.61 -10.91
N LEU A 237 9.55 -19.60 -11.20
CA LEU A 237 8.88 -19.48 -12.50
C LEU A 237 9.88 -19.25 -13.63
N LEU A 238 10.89 -18.41 -13.43
CA LEU A 238 11.95 -18.20 -14.42
C LEU A 238 12.75 -19.49 -14.67
N GLU A 239 13.14 -20.22 -13.61
CA GLU A 239 13.84 -21.50 -13.74
C GLU A 239 13.01 -22.55 -14.50
N THR A 240 11.70 -22.64 -14.20
CA THR A 240 10.81 -23.55 -14.93
C THR A 240 10.64 -23.15 -16.39
N GLN A 241 10.56 -21.86 -16.69
CA GLN A 241 10.51 -21.36 -18.07
C GLN A 241 11.80 -21.68 -18.85
N GLU A 242 12.96 -21.51 -18.22
CA GLU A 242 14.26 -21.90 -18.81
C GLU A 242 14.31 -23.41 -19.09
N SER A 243 13.89 -24.23 -18.13
CA SER A 243 13.80 -25.68 -18.28
C SER A 243 12.86 -26.10 -19.42
N CYS A 244 11.70 -25.47 -19.54
CA CYS A 244 10.77 -25.72 -20.64
C CYS A 244 11.35 -25.32 -22.00
N ASN A 245 12.08 -24.21 -22.08
CA ASN A 245 12.74 -23.79 -23.31
C ASN A 245 13.84 -24.77 -23.73
N LEU A 246 14.65 -25.22 -22.77
CA LEU A 246 15.68 -26.25 -23.01
C LEU A 246 15.04 -27.56 -23.49
N LEU A 247 13.97 -28.01 -22.84
CA LEU A 247 13.25 -29.22 -23.25
C LEU A 247 12.70 -29.09 -24.67
N ARG A 248 12.10 -27.95 -25.02
CA ARG A 248 11.59 -27.71 -26.37
C ARG A 248 12.71 -27.77 -27.42
N GLN A 249 13.88 -27.21 -27.13
CA GLN A 249 15.04 -27.30 -27.99
C GLN A 249 15.49 -28.77 -28.17
N LEU A 250 15.67 -29.50 -27.08
CA LEU A 250 16.12 -30.90 -27.11
C LEU A 250 15.14 -31.80 -27.87
N VAL A 251 13.83 -31.58 -27.72
CA VAL A 251 12.80 -32.30 -28.48
C VAL A 251 12.93 -32.01 -29.98
N SER A 252 13.09 -30.74 -30.36
CA SER A 252 13.28 -30.37 -31.77
C SER A 252 14.56 -30.98 -32.37
N GLU A 253 15.66 -30.98 -31.63
CA GLU A 253 16.92 -31.60 -32.06
C GLU A 253 16.79 -33.12 -32.20
N ASN A 254 16.08 -33.77 -31.28
CA ASN A 254 15.84 -35.20 -31.31
C ASN A 254 14.93 -35.60 -32.48
N GLU A 255 13.85 -34.86 -32.72
CA GLU A 255 12.98 -35.08 -33.87
C GLU A 255 13.74 -35.00 -35.19
N GLU A 256 14.61 -34.01 -35.36
CA GLU A 256 15.40 -33.85 -36.59
C GLU A 256 16.40 -35.02 -36.77
N ARG A 257 17.04 -35.43 -35.67
CA ARG A 257 17.91 -36.62 -35.67
C ARG A 257 17.15 -37.89 -36.04
N HIS A 258 15.96 -38.09 -35.48
CA HIS A 258 15.10 -39.22 -35.80
C HIS A 258 14.63 -39.20 -37.26
N ARG A 259 14.30 -38.02 -37.82
CA ARG A 259 13.97 -37.88 -39.26
C ARG A 259 15.15 -38.32 -40.13
N TYR A 260 16.36 -37.86 -39.80
CA TYR A 260 17.57 -38.24 -40.53
C TYR A 260 17.86 -39.74 -40.46
N GLU A 261 17.82 -40.34 -39.26
CA GLU A 261 18.07 -41.77 -39.07
C GLU A 261 17.02 -42.63 -39.80
N ARG A 262 15.74 -42.23 -39.77
CA ARG A 262 14.67 -42.90 -40.52
C ARG A 262 14.90 -42.82 -42.03
N GLN A 263 15.28 -41.65 -42.55
CA GLN A 263 15.59 -41.49 -43.98
C GLN A 263 16.79 -42.33 -44.40
N LYS A 264 17.83 -42.40 -43.56
CA LYS A 264 19.01 -43.25 -43.79
C LYS A 264 18.62 -44.74 -43.84
N ALA A 265 17.90 -45.23 -42.84
CA ALA A 265 17.43 -46.61 -42.81
C ALA A 265 16.55 -46.97 -44.01
N GLN A 266 15.70 -46.03 -44.46
CA GLN A 266 14.88 -46.22 -45.65
C GLN A 266 15.73 -46.37 -46.92
N ARG A 267 16.77 -45.54 -47.11
CA ARG A 267 17.69 -45.67 -48.25
C ARG A 267 18.45 -47.00 -48.23
N GLU A 268 18.91 -47.42 -47.06
CA GLU A 268 19.60 -48.71 -46.89
C GLU A 268 18.67 -49.88 -47.21
N HIS A 269 17.42 -49.84 -46.76
CA HIS A 269 16.42 -50.86 -47.08
C HIS A 269 16.11 -50.89 -48.58
N THR A 270 15.93 -49.74 -49.24
CA THR A 270 15.68 -49.71 -50.69
C THR A 270 16.86 -50.28 -51.46
N ALA A 271 18.10 -49.93 -51.07
CA ALA A 271 19.30 -50.47 -51.72
C ALA A 271 19.40 -52.00 -51.56
N LEU A 272 19.18 -52.52 -50.35
CA LEU A 272 19.15 -53.97 -50.10
C LEU A 272 18.05 -54.68 -50.90
N GLN A 273 16.89 -54.06 -51.05
CA GLN A 273 15.78 -54.61 -51.81
C GLN A 273 16.09 -54.66 -53.32
N GLU A 274 16.75 -53.64 -53.86
CA GLU A 274 17.25 -53.62 -55.24
C GLU A 274 18.31 -54.70 -55.47
N GLU A 275 19.28 -54.85 -54.56
CA GLU A 275 20.30 -55.89 -54.61
C GLU A 275 19.68 -57.31 -54.55
N TYR A 276 18.69 -57.52 -53.67
CA TYR A 276 17.97 -58.78 -53.58
C TYR A 276 17.20 -59.10 -54.87
N ALA A 277 16.50 -58.12 -55.44
CA ALA A 277 15.79 -58.28 -56.71
C ALA A 277 16.76 -58.66 -57.85
N ALA A 278 17.90 -57.97 -57.95
CA ALA A 278 18.93 -58.28 -58.94
C ALA A 278 19.51 -59.70 -58.76
N LEU A 279 19.68 -60.15 -57.52
CA LEU A 279 20.15 -61.50 -57.20
C LEU A 279 19.12 -62.57 -57.60
N VAL A 280 17.84 -62.35 -57.30
CA VAL A 280 16.74 -63.23 -57.71
C VAL A 280 16.67 -63.33 -59.24
N ASP A 281 16.68 -62.19 -59.94
CA ASP A 281 16.68 -62.15 -61.42
C ASP A 281 17.88 -62.90 -62.01
N HIS A 282 19.06 -62.77 -61.39
CA HIS A 282 20.26 -63.48 -61.80
C HIS A 282 20.08 -65.01 -61.67
N TYR A 283 19.61 -65.49 -60.52
CA TYR A 283 19.38 -66.92 -60.29
C TYR A 283 18.25 -67.48 -61.16
N GLU A 284 17.16 -66.75 -61.36
CA GLU A 284 16.10 -67.16 -62.29
C GLU A 284 16.62 -67.30 -63.72
N THR A 285 17.47 -66.36 -64.15
CA THR A 285 18.09 -66.42 -65.48
C THR A 285 19.02 -67.63 -65.60
N GLN A 286 19.81 -67.93 -64.57
CA GLN A 286 20.64 -69.15 -64.53
C GLN A 286 19.80 -70.42 -64.58
N LEU A 287 18.69 -70.50 -63.83
CA LEU A 287 17.77 -71.64 -63.85
C LEU A 287 17.15 -71.82 -65.24
N ARG A 288 16.72 -70.74 -65.89
CA ARG A 288 16.23 -70.78 -67.29
C ARG A 288 17.30 -71.28 -68.26
N LEU A 289 18.54 -70.81 -68.12
CA LEU A 289 19.66 -71.28 -68.95
C LEU A 289 20.00 -72.75 -68.73
N LEU A 290 20.01 -73.22 -67.47
CA LEU A 290 20.23 -74.63 -67.14
C LEU A 290 19.12 -75.52 -67.68
N HIS A 291 17.86 -75.10 -67.53
CA HIS A 291 16.70 -75.80 -68.10
C HIS A 291 16.83 -75.93 -69.63
N ASN A 292 17.23 -74.86 -70.31
CA ASN A 292 17.42 -74.86 -71.77
C ASN A 292 18.66 -75.65 -72.23
N LYS A 293 19.67 -75.82 -71.36
CA LYS A 293 20.87 -76.64 -71.60
C LYS A 293 20.67 -78.12 -71.26
N SER A 294 19.50 -78.51 -70.78
CA SER A 294 19.11 -79.90 -70.57
C SER A 294 18.17 -80.37 -71.69
N PRO A 295 18.64 -80.61 -72.93
CA PRO A 295 17.91 -81.49 -73.81
C PRO A 295 18.14 -82.94 -73.34
N GLU A 296 17.05 -83.65 -73.07
CA GLU A 296 16.99 -85.11 -72.92
C GLU A 296 17.64 -85.74 -71.67
N ALA A 297 17.00 -85.55 -70.51
CA ALA A 297 16.90 -86.63 -69.52
C ALA A 297 15.42 -86.97 -69.36
N HIS A 298 14.89 -87.71 -70.35
CA HIS A 298 13.56 -88.30 -70.28
C HIS A 298 13.63 -89.51 -69.34
N VAL A 299 13.12 -89.40 -68.11
CA VAL A 299 12.84 -90.52 -67.20
C VAL A 299 11.56 -90.22 -66.42
N PRO A 300 10.67 -91.21 -66.18
CA PRO A 300 9.22 -91.03 -66.26
C PRO A 300 8.55 -90.67 -64.94
N SER A 301 7.22 -90.46 -65.05
CA SER A 301 6.26 -90.10 -64.00
C SER A 301 6.47 -90.81 -62.64
N LEU A 302 6.54 -90.02 -61.57
CA LEU A 302 6.26 -90.47 -60.21
C LEU A 302 4.96 -89.83 -59.73
N ASN A 303 3.88 -90.57 -59.97
CA ASN A 303 2.65 -90.46 -59.22
C ASN A 303 2.92 -91.05 -57.83
N THR A 304 3.02 -90.22 -56.78
CA THR A 304 2.69 -90.62 -55.40
C THR A 304 2.60 -89.42 -54.47
N LYS A 305 1.41 -89.28 -53.87
CA LYS A 305 1.18 -88.97 -52.44
C LYS A 305 2.22 -88.06 -51.80
N TYR A 306 1.92 -86.77 -51.70
CA TYR A 306 1.80 -86.03 -50.44
C TYR A 306 1.12 -84.70 -50.79
N GLY A 307 -0.10 -84.52 -50.29
CA GLY A 307 -0.80 -83.26 -50.42
C GLY A 307 -0.06 -82.20 -49.62
N VAL A 308 0.51 -81.21 -50.31
CA VAL A 308 0.78 -79.90 -49.73
C VAL A 308 0.19 -78.90 -50.70
N THR A 309 -1.02 -78.45 -50.37
CA THR A 309 -1.63 -77.24 -50.92
C THR A 309 -0.79 -76.05 -50.47
N THR A 310 0.00 -75.48 -51.37
CA THR A 310 0.51 -74.12 -51.22
C THR A 310 -0.64 -73.16 -51.53
N THR A 311 -1.28 -72.68 -50.48
CA THR A 311 -2.13 -71.48 -50.55
C THR A 311 -1.26 -70.28 -50.87
N VAL A 312 -1.44 -69.73 -52.06
CA VAL A 312 -1.01 -68.37 -52.40
C VAL A 312 -1.88 -67.43 -51.55
N ALA A 313 -1.32 -66.90 -50.46
CA ALA A 313 -1.89 -65.76 -49.76
C ALA A 313 -1.27 -64.49 -50.36
N THR A 314 -1.98 -63.87 -51.29
CA THR A 314 -1.80 -62.45 -51.62
C THR A 314 -2.08 -61.63 -50.37
N ASN A 315 -1.04 -61.19 -49.67
CA ASN A 315 -1.17 -60.17 -48.63
C ASN A 315 -0.91 -58.80 -49.26
N THR A 316 -1.99 -58.20 -49.79
CA THR A 316 -2.06 -56.75 -49.95
C THR A 316 -2.25 -56.16 -48.55
N ASN A 317 -1.19 -55.61 -47.96
CA ASN A 317 -1.31 -54.77 -46.77
C ASN A 317 -0.89 -53.34 -47.13
N THR A 318 -1.84 -52.63 -47.73
CA THR A 318 -1.86 -51.16 -47.82
C THR A 318 -2.79 -50.65 -46.72
N GLN A 319 -2.27 -50.41 -45.51
CA GLN A 319 -2.86 -49.47 -44.55
C GLN A 319 -1.92 -49.32 -43.34
N PHE A 320 -1.03 -48.32 -43.39
CA PHE A 320 -0.56 -47.68 -42.16
C PHE A 320 -1.48 -46.49 -41.92
N ASP A 321 -2.65 -46.77 -41.37
CA ASP A 321 -3.46 -45.74 -40.73
C ASP A 321 -2.83 -45.44 -39.37
N ASN A 322 -2.36 -44.20 -39.22
CA ASN A 322 -2.06 -43.60 -37.94
C ASN A 322 -3.39 -43.35 -37.20
N GLU A 323 -3.83 -44.31 -36.41
CA GLU A 323 -4.75 -44.04 -35.29
C GLU A 323 -3.93 -44.00 -33.99
N ILE A 324 -3.52 -42.80 -33.60
CA ILE A 324 -3.22 -42.52 -32.20
C ILE A 324 -4.57 -42.26 -31.53
N THR A 325 -5.12 -43.29 -30.91
CA THR A 325 -6.28 -43.16 -30.03
C THR A 325 -5.88 -43.57 -28.62
N THR A 326 -6.01 -42.59 -27.74
CA THR A 326 -5.91 -42.63 -26.28
C THR A 326 -6.57 -43.84 -25.61
N ALA A 327 -5.80 -44.54 -24.79
CA ALA A 327 -6.23 -45.23 -23.56
C ALA A 327 -4.98 -45.27 -22.65
N GLY A 328 -4.98 -44.77 -21.42
CA GLY A 328 -5.97 -45.08 -20.40
C GLY A 328 -5.44 -46.26 -19.59
N ASP A 329 -4.78 -45.92 -18.49
CA ASP A 329 -4.47 -46.71 -17.30
C ASP A 329 -3.20 -47.58 -17.16
N VAL A 330 -2.39 -47.11 -16.19
CA VAL A 330 -1.91 -47.83 -15.01
C VAL A 330 -0.92 -48.98 -15.26
N HIS A 331 0.34 -48.74 -14.90
CA HIS A 331 1.02 -49.53 -13.85
C HIS A 331 2.32 -48.85 -13.37
N LEU A 332 2.30 -48.45 -12.10
CA LEU A 332 3.33 -48.65 -11.08
C LEU A 332 4.80 -48.66 -11.55
N PHE A 333 5.47 -47.51 -11.40
CA PHE A 333 6.84 -47.48 -10.90
C PHE A 333 6.91 -46.62 -9.64
N THR A 334 7.20 -47.29 -8.54
CA THR A 334 7.51 -46.73 -7.24
C THR A 334 8.86 -46.01 -7.29
N SER A 335 8.87 -44.71 -6.99
CA SER A 335 10.08 -44.02 -6.53
C SER A 335 9.73 -42.96 -5.49
N ARG A 336 9.83 -43.41 -4.23
CA ARG A 336 10.42 -42.73 -3.08
C ARG A 336 10.01 -41.27 -2.83
N ASN A 337 9.12 -41.12 -1.86
CA ASN A 337 8.85 -39.92 -1.05
C ASN A 337 10.09 -39.02 -0.87
N HIS A 338 10.08 -37.83 -1.47
CA HIS A 338 10.72 -36.66 -0.88
C HIS A 338 9.64 -35.88 -0.14
N VAL A 339 9.60 -36.14 1.17
CA VAL A 339 8.87 -35.37 2.17
C VAL A 339 9.41 -33.95 2.14
N PHE A 340 8.53 -32.98 1.88
CA PHE A 340 8.73 -31.59 2.26
C PHE A 340 8.88 -31.54 3.79
N THR A 341 10.10 -31.28 4.26
CA THR A 341 10.34 -30.89 5.65
C THR A 341 10.27 -29.36 5.74
N PRO A 342 9.33 -28.77 6.51
CA PRO A 342 9.45 -27.37 6.89
C PRO A 342 10.68 -27.23 7.81
N ARG A 343 11.53 -26.25 7.51
CA ARG A 343 12.71 -25.92 8.31
C ARG A 343 12.25 -25.25 9.61
N THR A 344 11.97 -26.03 10.63
CA THR A 344 11.94 -25.57 12.03
C THR A 344 13.38 -25.25 12.44
N GLN A 345 13.70 -23.97 12.64
CA GLN A 345 14.87 -23.60 13.43
C GLN A 345 14.54 -23.87 14.90
N ALA A 346 15.24 -24.86 15.45
CA ALA A 346 15.22 -25.21 16.85
C ALA A 346 15.87 -24.09 17.67
N THR A 347 15.19 -23.73 18.75
CA THR A 347 15.75 -23.17 19.96
C THR A 347 16.78 -24.14 20.55
N ASP A 348 18.05 -23.73 20.60
CA ASP A 348 19.05 -24.41 21.43
C ASP A 348 18.84 -24.02 22.89
N ASN A 349 18.16 -24.90 23.64
CA ASN A 349 18.27 -24.97 25.10
C ASN A 349 19.18 -26.15 25.44
N LEU A 350 20.46 -25.86 25.63
CA LEU A 350 21.40 -26.74 26.33
C LEU A 350 21.24 -26.49 27.84
N ASN A 351 20.56 -27.42 28.50
CA ASN A 351 20.63 -27.55 29.95
C ASN A 351 22.05 -27.94 30.35
N SER A 352 22.68 -27.17 31.22
CA SER A 352 23.84 -27.59 32.00
C SER A 352 23.76 -26.94 33.38
N ASN A 353 23.15 -27.65 34.32
CA ASN A 353 23.40 -27.44 35.75
C ASN A 353 24.89 -27.60 36.02
N THR A 354 25.55 -26.59 36.59
CA THR A 354 26.54 -26.77 37.68
C THR A 354 27.02 -25.41 38.22
N TYR A 355 26.85 -25.25 39.55
CA TYR A 355 27.36 -24.23 40.49
C TYR A 355 26.75 -22.83 40.52
#